data_AF-E9RZQ7-F1
#
_entry.id   AF-E9RZQ7-F1
#
_cell.length_a   1.000
_cell.length_b   1.000
_cell.length_c   1.000
_cell.angle_alpha   90.00
_cell.angle_beta   90.00
_cell.angle_gamma   90.00
#
_symmetry.space_group_name_H-M   'P 1'
#
loop_
_entity.id
_entity.type
_entity.pdbx_description
1 polymer ?
#
loop_
_entity_poly.entity_id
_entity_poly.type
_entity_poly.pdbx_seq_one_letter_code
_entity_poly.pdbx_strand_id
1 'polypeptide(L)'
;MEELELVCFQIISFAGEARSAYMGAIQTAKQGNYEEAEKLIKEGGDAFLQAHKVHADLIHKEAAGEMEQTPNLLLIHAEDQLMAAETCKILAVELMDAYRRISILEAKEA
;
A
#
# COMPACT_ATOMS: atom_id res chain seq x y z
N MET A 1 7.50 -18.46 -16.91
CA MET A 1 6.70 -18.05 -15.75
C MET A 1 5.32 -18.58 -15.98
N GLU A 2 4.82 -19.35 -15.04
CA GLU A 2 3.41 -19.71 -15.01
C GLU A 2 2.56 -18.44 -14.82
N GLU A 3 1.32 -18.42 -15.31
CA GLU A 3 0.45 -17.23 -15.27
C GLU A 3 0.26 -16.69 -13.85
N LEU A 4 0.11 -17.58 -12.86
CA LEU A 4 -0.01 -17.21 -11.45
C LEU A 4 1.26 -16.55 -10.89
N GLU A 5 2.45 -17.04 -11.24
CA GLU A 5 3.71 -16.45 -10.77
C GLU A 5 3.84 -14.99 -11.21
N LEU A 6 3.48 -14.71 -12.47
CA LEU A 6 3.52 -13.36 -13.01
C LEU A 6 2.56 -12.41 -12.26
N VAL A 7 1.34 -12.89 -11.99
CA VAL A 7 0.33 -12.18 -11.20
C VAL A 7 0.87 -11.87 -9.80
N CYS A 8 1.47 -12.85 -9.12
CA CYS A 8 2.07 -12.65 -7.80
C CYS A 8 3.19 -11.60 -7.83
N PHE A 9 4.09 -11.65 -8.82
CA PHE A 9 5.16 -10.66 -8.96
C PHE A 9 4.62 -9.24 -9.21
N GLN A 10 3.54 -9.11 -9.98
CA GLN A 10 2.88 -7.82 -10.18
C GLN A 10 2.30 -7.27 -8.88
N ILE A 11 1.59 -8.09 -8.10
CA ILE A 11 1.05 -7.70 -6.79
C ILE A 11 2.20 -7.27 -5.86
N ILE A 12 3.24 -8.09 -5.72
CA ILE A 12 4.40 -7.81 -4.86
C ILE A 12 5.06 -6.49 -5.25
N SER A 13 5.28 -6.25 -6.55
CA SER A 13 5.94 -5.04 -7.04
C SER A 13 5.13 -3.79 -6.73
N PHE A 14 3.86 -3.76 -7.11
CA PHE A 14 3.00 -2.58 -6.90
C PHE A 14 2.68 -2.35 -5.42
N ALA A 15 2.48 -3.41 -4.64
CA ALA A 15 2.31 -3.29 -3.18
C ALA A 15 3.58 -2.77 -2.50
N GLY A 16 4.75 -3.21 -2.96
CA GLY A 16 6.06 -2.72 -2.47
C GLY A 16 6.29 -1.23 -2.77
N GLU A 17 5.95 -0.79 -3.98
CA GLU A 17 5.99 0.62 -4.37
C GLU A 17 5.05 1.47 -3.52
N ALA A 18 3.78 1.02 -3.39
CA ALA A 18 2.78 1.69 -2.56
C ALA A 18 3.24 1.84 -1.11
N ARG A 19 3.70 0.74 -0.50
CA ARG A 19 4.19 0.73 0.88
C ARG A 19 5.39 1.67 1.06
N SER A 20 6.30 1.71 0.09
CA SER A 20 7.47 2.60 0.15
C SER A 20 7.05 4.07 0.12
N ALA A 21 6.10 4.43 -0.74
CA ALA A 21 5.55 5.78 -0.79
C ALA A 21 4.83 6.17 0.51
N TYR A 22 4.00 5.28 1.09
CA TYR A 22 3.32 5.54 2.36
C TYR A 22 4.29 5.71 3.54
N MET A 23 5.34 4.88 3.60
CA MET A 23 6.40 5.05 4.60
C MET A 23 7.15 6.38 4.41
N GLY A 24 7.39 6.77 3.16
CA GLY A 24 7.93 8.08 2.82
C GLY A 24 7.05 9.22 3.31
N ALA A 25 5.72 9.13 3.09
CA ALA A 25 4.77 10.14 3.53
C ALA A 25 4.82 10.36 5.05
N ILE A 26 4.92 9.28 5.84
CA ILE A 26 5.07 9.36 7.30
C ILE A 26 6.34 10.14 7.68
N GLN A 27 7.48 9.82 7.06
CA GLN A 27 8.75 10.50 7.37
C GLN A 27 8.71 11.97 6.97
N THR A 28 8.12 12.28 5.81
CA THR A 28 7.99 13.64 5.28
C THR A 28 7.06 14.48 6.14
N ALA A 29 5.92 13.94 6.58
CA ALA A 29 5.00 14.63 7.48
C ALA A 29 5.59 14.86 8.87
N LYS A 30 6.39 13.92 9.38
CA LYS A 30 7.12 14.08 10.64
C LYS A 30 8.09 15.28 10.62
N GLN A 31 8.56 15.68 9.44
CA GLN A 31 9.40 16.86 9.24
C GLN A 31 8.60 18.16 9.02
N GLY A 32 7.26 18.11 9.08
CA GLY A 32 6.38 19.24 8.85
C GLY A 32 6.04 19.49 7.37
N ASN A 33 6.52 18.66 6.44
CA ASN A 33 6.34 18.84 5.00
C ASN A 33 5.03 18.20 4.51
N TYR A 34 3.89 18.70 4.98
CA TYR A 34 2.60 18.03 4.76
C TYR A 34 2.16 17.95 3.29
N GLU A 35 2.43 18.97 2.47
CA GLU A 35 2.07 18.96 1.04
C GLU A 35 2.77 17.83 0.29
N GLU A 36 4.05 17.60 0.58
CA GLU A 36 4.83 16.55 -0.06
C GLU A 36 4.43 15.16 0.46
N ALA A 37 4.09 15.05 1.76
CA ALA A 37 3.54 13.83 2.31
C ALA A 37 2.20 13.45 1.64
N GLU A 38 1.33 14.41 1.35
CA GLU A 38 0.07 14.16 0.63
C GLU A 38 0.29 13.67 -0.81
N LYS A 39 1.32 14.19 -1.50
CA LYS A 39 1.71 13.66 -2.82
C LYS A 39 2.15 12.20 -2.74
N LEU A 40 2.98 11.86 -1.76
CA LEU A 40 3.44 10.49 -1.54
C LEU A 40 2.27 9.53 -1.20
N ILE A 41 1.28 9.98 -0.42
CA ILE A 41 0.05 9.20 -0.20
C ILE A 41 -0.69 8.95 -1.51
N LYS A 42 -0.79 9.96 -2.38
CA LYS A 42 -1.45 9.82 -3.68
C LYS A 42 -0.71 8.86 -4.60
N GLU A 43 0.61 9.04 -4.75
CA GLU A 43 1.47 8.16 -5.54
C GLU A 43 1.38 6.71 -5.07
N GLY A 44 1.46 6.48 -3.76
CA GLY A 44 1.28 5.15 -3.19
C GLY A 44 -0.12 4.58 -3.44
N GLY A 45 -1.15 5.44 -3.41
CA GLY A 45 -2.53 5.08 -3.74
C GLY A 45 -2.70 4.62 -5.18
N ASP A 46 -2.05 5.30 -6.13
CA ASP A 46 -2.08 4.95 -7.54
C ASP A 46 -1.38 3.61 -7.80
N ALA A 47 -0.24 3.35 -7.16
CA ALA A 47 0.45 2.05 -7.23
C ALA A 47 -0.38 0.93 -6.59
N PHE A 48 -0.93 1.17 -5.39
CA PHE A 48 -1.78 0.19 -4.69
C PHE A 48 -3.00 -0.19 -5.52
N LEU A 49 -3.61 0.78 -6.23
CA LEU A 49 -4.74 0.50 -7.11
C LEU A 49 -4.37 -0.47 -8.25
N GLN A 50 -3.14 -0.45 -8.76
CA GLN A 50 -2.68 -1.43 -9.74
C GLN A 50 -2.60 -2.83 -9.11
N ALA A 51 -2.01 -2.95 -7.92
CA ALA A 51 -1.94 -4.22 -7.19
C ALA A 51 -3.35 -4.78 -6.91
N HIS A 52 -4.26 -3.92 -6.43
CA HIS A 52 -5.61 -4.30 -6.07
C HIS A 52 -6.44 -4.75 -7.28
N LYS A 53 -6.25 -4.17 -8.47
CA LYS A 53 -6.92 -4.63 -9.69
C LYS A 53 -6.49 -6.05 -10.06
N VAL A 54 -5.19 -6.31 -10.04
CA VAL A 54 -4.63 -7.64 -10.32
C VAL A 54 -5.14 -8.68 -9.31
N HIS A 55 -5.17 -8.32 -8.02
CA HIS A 55 -5.75 -9.17 -6.98
C HIS A 55 -7.26 -9.40 -7.18
N ALA A 56 -8.04 -8.37 -7.52
CA ALA A 56 -9.47 -8.52 -7.77
C ALA A 56 -9.77 -9.45 -8.96
N ASP A 57 -8.98 -9.39 -10.03
CA ASP A 57 -9.08 -10.30 -11.16
C ASP A 57 -8.80 -11.75 -10.74
N LEU A 58 -7.84 -11.97 -9.81
CA LEU A 58 -7.55 -13.30 -9.27
C LEU A 58 -8.74 -13.87 -8.48
N ILE A 59 -9.38 -13.05 -7.63
CA ILE A 59 -10.60 -13.43 -6.91
C ILE A 59 -11.73 -13.77 -7.87
N HIS A 60 -11.89 -13.03 -8.97
CA HIS A 60 -12.88 -13.34 -10.00
C HIS A 60 -12.62 -14.68 -10.68
N LYS A 61 -11.37 -14.99 -11.03
CA LYS A 61 -10.98 -16.29 -11.59
C LYS A 61 -11.24 -17.44 -10.60
N GLU A 62 -10.97 -17.22 -9.31
CA GLU A 62 -11.28 -18.21 -8.27
C GLU A 62 -12.78 -18.51 -8.20
N ALA A 63 -13.60 -17.46 -8.13
CA ALA A 63 -15.05 -17.58 -8.06
C ALA A 63 -15.66 -18.24 -9.30
N ALA A 64 -15.02 -18.08 -10.47
CA ALA A 64 -15.40 -18.74 -11.72
C ALA A 64 -14.97 -20.21 -11.80
N GLY A 65 -14.16 -20.70 -10.86
CA GLY A 65 -13.59 -22.05 -10.89
C GLY A 65 -12.46 -22.21 -11.92
N GLU A 66 -11.86 -21.10 -12.36
CA GLU A 66 -10.78 -21.07 -13.35
C GLU A 66 -9.38 -21.19 -12.70
N MET A 67 -9.31 -21.13 -11.37
CA MET A 67 -8.09 -21.41 -10.62
C MET A 67 -7.96 -22.92 -10.37
N GLU A 68 -7.11 -23.59 -11.17
CA GLU A 68 -6.77 -25.00 -10.97
C GLU A 68 -5.70 -25.21 -9.87
N GLN A 69 -4.96 -24.15 -9.50
CA GLN A 69 -3.80 -24.25 -8.61
C GLN A 69 -4.19 -24.02 -7.14
N THR A 70 -3.67 -24.87 -6.24
CA THR A 70 -3.73 -24.63 -4.79
C THR A 70 -2.89 -23.40 -4.42
N PRO A 71 -3.32 -22.59 -3.43
CA PRO A 71 -2.52 -21.46 -2.94
C PRO A 71 -1.09 -21.91 -2.61
N ASN A 72 -0.12 -21.34 -3.32
CA ASN A 72 1.30 -21.61 -3.09
C ASN A 72 1.91 -20.52 -2.18
N LEU A 73 3.13 -20.76 -1.71
CA LEU A 73 3.81 -19.82 -0.80
C LEU A 73 4.02 -18.44 -1.43
N LEU A 74 4.18 -18.37 -2.76
CA LEU A 74 4.37 -17.12 -3.48
C LEU A 74 3.09 -16.28 -3.51
N LEU A 75 1.92 -16.90 -3.71
CA LEU A 75 0.62 -16.24 -3.63
C LEU A 75 0.36 -15.74 -2.21
N ILE A 76 0.57 -16.59 -1.20
CA ILE A 76 0.44 -16.19 0.21
C ILE A 76 1.32 -14.96 0.51
N HIS A 77 2.57 -14.97 0.02
CA HIS A 77 3.46 -13.83 0.17
C HIS A 77 2.98 -12.56 -0.55
N ALA A 78 2.40 -12.70 -1.74
CA ALA A 78 1.82 -11.58 -2.48
C ALA A 78 0.64 -10.95 -1.72
N GLU A 79 -0.27 -11.77 -1.20
CA GLU A 79 -1.39 -11.33 -0.36
C GLU A 79 -0.92 -10.64 0.92
N ASP A 80 0.10 -11.20 1.60
CA ASP A 80 0.72 -10.59 2.78
C ASP A 80 1.29 -9.19 2.46
N GLN A 81 1.97 -9.02 1.33
CA GLN A 81 2.49 -7.71 0.92
C GLN A 81 1.36 -6.72 0.60
N LEU A 82 0.30 -7.17 -0.07
CA LEU A 82 -0.84 -6.32 -0.41
C LEU A 82 -1.53 -5.80 0.87
N MET A 83 -1.85 -6.70 1.81
CA MET A 83 -2.46 -6.33 3.08
C MET A 83 -1.55 -5.43 3.94
N ALA A 84 -0.24 -5.68 3.93
CA ALA A 84 0.73 -4.82 4.61
C ALA A 84 0.76 -3.41 4.01
N ALA A 85 0.66 -3.26 2.69
CA ALA A 85 0.60 -1.96 2.03
C ALA A 85 -0.69 -1.20 2.37
N GLU A 86 -1.84 -1.88 2.39
CA GLU A 86 -3.13 -1.28 2.78
C GLU A 86 -3.11 -0.79 4.23
N THR A 87 -2.65 -1.64 5.15
CA THR A 87 -2.52 -1.28 6.57
C THR A 87 -1.56 -0.11 6.74
N CYS A 88 -0.45 -0.09 5.99
CA CYS A 88 0.50 1.01 6.03
C CYS A 88 -0.12 2.34 5.57
N LYS A 89 -1.00 2.32 4.56
CA LYS A 89 -1.74 3.53 4.12
C LYS A 89 -2.60 4.10 5.23
N ILE A 90 -3.40 3.23 5.87
CA ILE A 90 -4.30 3.63 6.96
C ILE A 90 -3.49 4.29 8.08
N LEU A 91 -2.41 3.63 8.53
CA LEU A 91 -1.54 4.17 9.57
C LEU A 91 -0.82 5.45 9.12
N ALA A 92 -0.43 5.56 7.85
CA ALA A 92 0.23 6.75 7.34
C ALA A 92 -0.67 7.98 7.43
N VAL A 93 -1.94 7.86 7.03
CA VAL A 93 -2.92 8.96 7.14
C VAL A 93 -3.14 9.36 8.59
N GLU A 94 -3.37 8.41 9.49
CA GLU A 94 -3.58 8.70 10.91
C GLU A 94 -2.35 9.36 11.57
N LEU A 95 -1.14 8.91 11.21
CA LEU A 95 0.10 9.50 11.72
C LEU A 95 0.34 10.91 11.16
N MET A 96 0.00 11.16 9.90
CA MET A 96 0.09 12.50 9.30
C MET A 96 -0.81 13.49 10.03
N ASP A 97 -2.04 13.11 10.33
CA ASP A 97 -2.98 13.94 11.08
C ASP A 97 -2.53 14.15 12.53
N ALA A 98 -1.96 13.11 13.17
CA ALA A 98 -1.36 13.23 14.48
C ALA A 98 -0.18 14.23 14.50
N TYR A 99 0.75 14.13 13.54
CA TYR A 99 1.88 15.06 13.41
C TYR A 99 1.40 16.49 13.16
N ARG A 100 0.42 16.68 12.28
CA ARG A 100 -0.19 18.00 12.03
C ARG A 100 -0.76 18.61 13.31
N ARG A 101 -1.46 17.82 14.11
CA ARG A 101 -2.00 18.26 15.40
C ARG A 101 -0.89 18.61 16.39
N ILE A 102 0.18 17.82 16.46
CA ILE A 102 1.35 18.08 17.31
C ILE A 102 2.02 19.40 16.92
N SER A 103 2.31 19.63 15.63
CA SER A 103 2.93 20.87 15.17
C SER A 103 2.08 22.11 15.50
N ILE A 104 0.75 22.02 15.39
CA ILE A 104 -0.15 23.12 15.78
C ILE A 104 -0.08 23.41 17.28
N LEU A 105 0.08 22.38 18.12
CA LEU A 105 0.18 22.55 19.57
C LEU A 105 1.54 23.13 19.96
N GLU A 106 2.64 22.64 19.39
CA GLU A 106 3.99 23.16 19.61
C GLU A 106 4.09 24.64 19.21
N ALA A 107 3.44 25.05 18.11
CA ALA A 107 3.40 26.45 17.67
C ALA A 107 2.58 27.38 18.58
N LYS A 108 1.70 26.85 19.45
CA LYS A 108 0.95 27.65 20.44
C LYS A 108 1.74 27.87 21.74
N GLU A 109 2.74 27.02 21.99
CA GLU A 109 3.59 27.09 23.18
C GLU A 109 4.87 27.90 22.94
N ALA A 110 5.20 28.21 21.68
CA ALA A 110 6.30 29.07 21.24
C ALA A 110 5.92 30.56 21.21
#